data_AF-A0A7Y2GML2-F1
#
_entry.id   AF-A0A7Y2GML2-F1
#
_cell.length_a   1.000
_cell.length_b   1.000
_cell.length_c   1.000
_cell.angle_alpha   90.00
_cell.angle_beta   90.00
_cell.angle_gamma   90.00
#
_symmetry.space_group_name_H-M   'P 1'
#
loop_
_entity.id
_entity.type
_entity.pdbx_description
1 polymer ?
#
loop_
_entity_poly.entity_id
_entity_poly.type
_entity_poly.pdbx_seq_one_letter_code
_entity_poly.pdbx_strand_id
1 'polypeptide(L)'
;MIWAALGGHQADLAHSDRRPLAARYQTDVAWFAAVADLSEAAGADLASQCAAGEVAILFRDRVPSALAGFDEVHREQVHQMVAPIAVRPDLSR
;
A
#
# COMPACT_ATOMS: atom_id res chain seq x y z
N MET A 1 -9.71 -0.30 -11.38
CA MET A 1 -9.49 -1.67 -11.89
C MET A 1 -8.90 -2.59 -10.84
N ILE A 2 -7.73 -2.28 -10.24
CA ILE A 2 -7.08 -3.13 -9.23
C ILE A 2 -7.96 -3.41 -8.00
N TRP A 3 -8.68 -2.41 -7.46
CA TRP A 3 -9.61 -2.61 -6.35
C TRP A 3 -10.67 -3.70 -6.62
N ALA A 4 -11.26 -3.70 -7.82
CA ALA A 4 -12.29 -4.68 -8.19
C ALA A 4 -11.71 -6.10 -8.36
N ALA A 5 -10.44 -6.21 -8.78
CA ALA A 5 -9.75 -7.49 -8.89
C ALA A 5 -9.44 -8.07 -7.49
N LEU A 6 -8.84 -7.25 -6.61
CA LEU A 6 -8.47 -7.61 -5.24
C LEU A 6 -9.67 -7.88 -4.33
N GLY A 7 -10.81 -7.23 -4.59
CA GLY A 7 -12.07 -7.51 -3.87
C GLY A 7 -12.95 -8.59 -4.53
N GLY A 8 -12.50 -9.20 -5.63
CA GLY A 8 -13.30 -10.07 -6.47
C GLY A 8 -12.58 -11.38 -6.80
N HIS A 9 -12.41 -11.66 -8.10
CA HIS A 9 -11.89 -12.95 -8.59
C HIS A 9 -10.44 -13.24 -8.17
N GLN A 10 -9.71 -12.24 -7.68
CA GLN A 10 -8.31 -12.38 -7.24
C GLN A 10 -8.14 -12.12 -5.73
N ALA A 11 -9.23 -12.18 -4.95
CA ALA A 11 -9.18 -11.94 -3.51
C ALA A 11 -8.27 -12.92 -2.75
N ASP A 12 -8.18 -14.18 -3.19
CA ASP A 12 -7.30 -15.19 -2.56
C ASP A 12 -5.80 -14.91 -2.77
N LEU A 13 -5.46 -14.01 -3.69
CA LEU A 13 -4.09 -13.57 -3.97
C LEU A 13 -3.73 -12.28 -3.20
N ALA A 14 -4.67 -11.75 -2.42
CA ALA A 14 -4.53 -10.49 -1.71
C ALA A 14 -4.27 -10.69 -0.21
N HIS A 15 -3.48 -9.79 0.37
CA HIS A 15 -3.57 -9.49 1.79
C HIS A 15 -4.82 -8.63 1.99
N SER A 16 -5.87 -9.20 2.59
CA SER A 16 -7.09 -8.46 2.89
C SER A 16 -7.73 -9.01 4.17
N ASP A 17 -7.88 -8.15 5.18
CA ASP A 17 -8.68 -8.45 6.37
C ASP A 17 -10.18 -8.31 6.06
N ARG A 18 -11.05 -8.70 7.01
CA ARG A 18 -12.51 -8.51 6.84
C ARG A 18 -12.86 -7.01 6.83
N ARG A 19 -13.28 -6.50 5.66
CA ARG A 19 -13.66 -5.09 5.35
C ARG A 19 -12.47 -4.12 5.34
N PRO A 20 -11.49 -4.30 4.45
CA PRO A 20 -10.31 -3.47 4.48
C PRO A 20 -10.53 -2.18 3.68
N LEU A 21 -9.89 -1.09 4.11
CA LEU A 21 -9.82 0.19 3.39
C LEU A 21 -8.70 0.19 2.34
N ALA A 22 -7.83 -0.81 2.38
CA ALA A 22 -6.74 -1.09 1.46
C ALA A 22 -6.67 -2.58 1.12
N ALA A 23 -6.16 -2.91 -0.05
CA ALA A 23 -5.81 -4.28 -0.39
C ALA A 23 -4.52 -4.27 -1.21
N ARG A 24 -3.67 -5.27 -1.02
CA ARG A 24 -2.48 -5.49 -1.87
C ARG A 24 -2.36 -6.95 -2.23
N TYR A 25 -1.75 -7.24 -3.37
CA TYR A 25 -1.32 -8.60 -3.66
C TYR A 25 -0.27 -9.07 -2.66
N GLN A 26 -0.17 -10.39 -2.48
CA GLN A 26 1.01 -11.01 -1.93
C GLN A 26 2.24 -10.61 -2.74
N THR A 27 3.37 -10.38 -2.05
CA THR A 27 4.57 -9.76 -2.64
C THR A 27 5.21 -10.62 -3.73
N ASP A 28 4.97 -11.93 -3.72
CA ASP A 28 5.41 -12.90 -4.73
C ASP A 28 4.49 -12.98 -5.96
N VAL A 29 3.28 -12.43 -5.88
CA VAL A 29 2.33 -12.34 -7.00
C VAL A 29 2.53 -11.04 -7.77
N ALA A 30 2.45 -9.90 -7.08
CA ALA A 30 2.65 -8.57 -7.66
C ALA A 30 2.82 -7.51 -6.57
N TRP A 31 3.36 -6.34 -6.92
CA TRP A 31 3.47 -5.20 -5.98
C TRP A 31 2.27 -4.26 -6.00
N PHE A 32 1.18 -4.63 -6.67
CA PHE A 32 0.04 -3.73 -6.81
C PHE A 32 -0.83 -3.70 -5.55
N ALA A 33 -1.28 -2.50 -5.24
CA ALA A 33 -2.21 -2.21 -4.17
C ALA A 33 -3.38 -1.37 -4.70
N ALA A 34 -4.43 -1.30 -3.90
CA ALA A 34 -5.53 -0.38 -4.07
C ALA A 34 -6.05 0.06 -2.70
N VAL A 35 -6.71 1.21 -2.68
CA VAL A 35 -7.37 1.77 -1.50
C VAL A 35 -8.78 2.21 -1.86
N ALA A 36 -9.69 2.15 -0.88
CA ALA A 36 -11.08 2.54 -1.03
C ALA A 36 -11.24 4.04 -1.32
N ASP A 37 -10.39 4.86 -0.71
CA ASP A 37 -10.34 6.32 -0.88
C ASP A 37 -8.93 6.88 -0.64
N LEU A 38 -8.81 8.21 -0.55
CA LEU A 38 -7.55 8.94 -0.33
C LEU A 38 -7.38 9.42 1.11
N SER A 39 -8.13 8.83 2.04
CA SER A 39 -8.03 9.19 3.45
C SER A 39 -6.73 8.69 4.07
N GLU A 40 -6.34 9.35 5.17
CA GLU A 40 -5.27 8.89 6.06
C GLU A 40 -5.56 7.48 6.60
N ALA A 41 -6.83 7.15 6.86
CA ALA A 41 -7.24 5.83 7.34
C ALA A 41 -6.95 4.72 6.31
N ALA A 42 -7.23 4.96 5.03
CA ALA A 42 -6.88 4.01 3.97
C ALA A 42 -5.36 3.89 3.77
N GLY A 43 -4.61 4.96 4.04
CA GLY A 43 -3.15 4.95 4.10
C GLY A 43 -2.59 4.09 5.22
N ALA A 44 -3.08 4.31 6.44
CA ALA A 44 -2.69 3.52 7.60
C ALA A 44 -3.04 2.03 7.43
N ASP A 45 -4.21 1.74 6.85
CA ASP A 45 -4.61 0.35 6.55
C ASP A 45 -3.63 -0.30 5.56
N LEU A 46 -3.27 0.40 4.47
CA LEU A 46 -2.30 -0.12 3.50
C LEU A 46 -0.90 -0.31 4.13
N ALA A 47 -0.48 0.62 4.99
CA ALA A 47 0.81 0.53 5.68
C ALA A 47 0.85 -0.68 6.63
N SER A 48 -0.26 -1.00 7.29
CA SER A 48 -0.36 -2.16 8.19
C SER A 48 -0.23 -3.51 7.46
N GLN A 49 -0.51 -3.53 6.15
CA GLN A 49 -0.41 -4.71 5.29
C GLN A 49 0.98 -4.90 4.67
N CYS A 50 1.90 -3.95 4.85
CA CYS A 50 3.25 -4.01 4.29
C CYS A 50 4.27 -4.28 5.40
N ALA A 51 5.19 -5.22 5.15
CA ALA A 51 6.39 -5.31 5.99
C ALA A 51 7.30 -4.09 5.74
N ALA A 52 8.12 -3.76 6.74
CA ALA A 52 9.07 -2.65 6.63
C ALA A 52 9.96 -2.80 5.39
N GLY A 53 10.03 -1.75 4.56
CA GLY A 53 10.78 -1.74 3.30
C GLY A 53 10.09 -2.39 2.11
N GLU A 54 8.87 -2.93 2.26
CA GLU A 54 8.12 -3.47 1.12
C GLU A 54 7.60 -2.36 0.21
N VAL A 55 7.61 -2.65 -1.09
CA VAL A 55 7.05 -1.78 -2.13
C VAL A 55 5.54 -2.03 -2.24
N ALA A 56 4.79 -0.94 -2.37
CA ALA A 56 3.39 -0.93 -2.76
C ALA A 56 3.17 0.04 -3.93
N ILE A 57 2.49 -0.42 -4.98
CA ILE A 57 2.25 0.33 -6.21
C ILE A 57 0.76 0.61 -6.35
N LEU A 58 0.38 1.88 -6.34
CA LEU A 58 -0.99 2.32 -6.56
C LEU A 58 -1.16 2.88 -7.99
N PHE A 59 -2.10 2.34 -8.75
CA PHE A 59 -2.55 2.96 -10.01
C PHE A 59 -3.58 4.03 -9.73
N ARG A 60 -3.34 5.28 -10.16
CA ARG A 60 -4.30 6.37 -10.01
C ARG A 60 -4.23 7.36 -11.18
N ASP A 61 -5.40 7.87 -11.58
CA ASP A 61 -5.51 8.90 -12.62
C ASP A 61 -5.06 10.30 -12.14
N ARG A 62 -5.06 10.53 -10.82
CA ARG A 62 -4.51 11.72 -10.15
C ARG A 62 -3.82 11.30 -8.87
N VAL A 63 -2.64 11.87 -8.62
CA VAL A 63 -1.87 11.63 -7.39
C VAL A 63 -1.94 12.85 -6.47
N PRO A 64 -2.69 12.79 -5.34
CA PRO A 64 -2.58 13.80 -4.29
C PRO A 64 -1.25 13.68 -3.54
N SER A 65 -1.05 14.49 -2.49
CA SER A 65 0.06 14.34 -1.54
C SER A 65 0.25 12.89 -1.10
N ALA A 66 1.50 12.55 -0.72
CA ALA A 66 1.89 11.22 -0.29
C ALA A 66 0.88 10.64 0.71
N LEU A 67 0.55 9.37 0.53
CA LEU A 67 -0.37 8.67 1.43
C LEU A 67 0.34 8.51 2.77
N ALA A 68 -0.33 8.87 3.87
CA ALA A 68 0.26 8.81 5.20
C ALA A 68 0.81 7.40 5.50
N GLY A 69 2.00 7.34 6.10
CA GLY A 69 2.66 6.07 6.43
C GLY A 69 3.49 5.47 5.30
N PHE A 70 3.79 6.21 4.24
CA PHE A 70 4.66 5.77 3.14
C PHE A 70 5.70 6.83 2.75
N ASP A 71 6.89 6.36 2.37
CA ASP A 71 7.86 7.17 1.65
C ASP A 71 7.59 7.08 0.15
N GLU A 72 7.54 8.23 -0.52
CA GLU A 72 7.33 8.30 -1.96
C GLU A 72 8.62 8.00 -2.72
N VAL A 73 8.54 7.08 -3.69
CA VAL A 73 9.65 6.74 -4.61
C VAL A 73 9.43 7.38 -5.98
N HIS A 74 8.20 7.32 -6.50
CA HIS A 74 7.86 7.86 -7.83
C HIS A 74 6.38 8.23 -7.93
N ARG A 75 6.08 9.35 -8.61
CA ARG A 75 4.75 9.94 -8.71
C ARG A 75 4.43 10.41 -10.13
N GLU A 76 3.76 9.56 -10.91
CA GLU A 76 3.14 9.94 -12.20
C GLU A 76 1.78 9.22 -12.39
N GLN A 77 1.55 8.53 -13.51
CA GLN A 77 0.35 7.68 -13.74
C GLN A 77 0.30 6.46 -12.78
N VAL A 78 1.42 6.22 -12.12
CA VAL A 78 1.60 5.22 -11.07
C VAL A 78 2.23 5.93 -9.88
N HIS A 79 1.72 5.62 -8.68
CA HIS A 79 2.31 6.08 -7.43
C HIS A 79 3.03 4.90 -6.77
N GLN A 80 4.35 4.92 -6.84
CA GLN A 80 5.21 3.93 -6.19
C GLN A 80 5.63 4.44 -4.81
N MET A 81 5.36 3.61 -3.81
CA MET A 81 5.57 3.93 -2.41
C MET A 81 6.32 2.79 -1.72
N VAL A 82 7.08 3.11 -0.69
CA VAL A 82 7.77 2.12 0.15
C VAL A 82 7.28 2.28 1.58
N ALA A 83 6.90 1.17 2.21
CA ALA A 83 6.57 1.17 3.63
C ALA A 83 7.82 1.56 4.43
N PRO A 84 7.75 2.57 5.31
CA PRO A 84 8.91 3.10 5.99
C PRO A 84 9.61 1.99 6.75
N ILE A 85 10.94 1.96 6.65
CA ILE A 85 11.74 1.10 7.51
C ILE A 85 11.57 1.65 8.92
N ALA A 86 11.04 0.86 9.84
CA ALA A 86 11.04 1.21 11.26
C ALA A 86 12.50 1.38 11.68
N VAL A 87 12.98 2.63 11.71
CA VAL A 87 14.28 2.96 12.28
C VAL A 87 14.16 2.61 13.76
N ARG A 88 14.78 1.50 14.17
CA ARG A 88 14.97 1.25 15.61
C ARG A 88 15.67 2.49 16.15
N PRO A 89 15.13 3.19 17.16
CA PRO A 89 15.91 4.20 17.85
C PRO A 89 17.18 3.49 18.32
N ASP A 90 18.28 4.01 17.81
CA ASP A 90 19.62 3.55 18.05
C ASP A 90 19.85 3.36 19.55
N LEU A 91 20.28 2.15 19.91
CA LEU A 91 20.96 1.87 21.17
C LEU A 91 22.34 2.54 21.10
N SER A 92 22.37 3.86 21.16
CA SER A 92 23.60 4.63 21.38
C SER A 92 24.08 4.36 22.80
N ARG A 93 25.07 3.48 22.93
CA ARG A 93 25.93 3.31 24.10
C ARG A 93 27.17 4.19 23.99
#